data_AF-A0A0P9A6S2-F1
#
_entry.id   AF-A0A0P9A6S2-F1
#
_cell.length_a   1.000
_cell.length_b   1.000
_cell.length_c   1.000
_cell.angle_alpha   90.00
_cell.angle_beta   90.00
_cell.angle_gamma   90.00
#
_symmetry.space_group_name_H-M   'P 1'
#
loop_
_entity.id
_entity.type
_entity.pdbx_description
1 polymer ?
#
loop_
_entity_poly.entity_id
_entity_poly.type
_entity_poly.pdbx_seq_one_letter_code
_entity_poly.pdbx_strand_id
1 'polypeptide(L)'
;MEKTVNQKAWFLVLPVLILVAFSAVIPLMTVVNYSVQDTFGNNQFFWAGLEWFEELLHSERLHDALGRQIIFTLIILAIEVPLGVFI
;
A
#
# COMPACT_ATOMS: atom_id res chain seq x y z
N MET A 1 -0.53 -24.11 -36.96
CA MET A 1 0.59 -23.32 -36.42
C MET A 1 0.84 -23.79 -34.99
N GLU A 2 1.70 -24.80 -34.79
CA GLU A 2 2.11 -25.23 -33.44
C GLU A 2 3.23 -24.32 -32.96
N LYS A 3 2.90 -23.39 -32.06
CA LYS A 3 3.90 -22.56 -31.40
C LYS A 3 4.54 -23.39 -30.29
N THR A 4 5.85 -23.60 -30.35
CA THR A 4 6.60 -24.21 -29.25
C THR A 4 6.48 -23.31 -28.01
N VAL A 5 5.99 -23.87 -26.91
CA VAL A 5 5.83 -23.13 -25.64
C VAL A 5 7.22 -22.77 -25.10
N ASN A 6 7.51 -21.48 -24.98
CA ASN A 6 8.75 -20.97 -24.43
C ASN A 6 8.47 -20.00 -23.28
N GLN A 7 8.79 -20.42 -22.06
CA GLN A 7 8.60 -19.65 -20.83
C GLN A 7 9.79 -18.72 -20.52
N LYS A 8 10.88 -18.73 -21.31
CA LYS A 8 12.10 -17.97 -21.01
C LYS A 8 11.88 -16.45 -20.99
N ALA A 9 10.81 -15.95 -21.62
CA ALA A 9 10.44 -14.54 -21.58
C ALA A 9 10.17 -14.03 -20.15
N TRP A 10 9.73 -14.89 -19.22
CA TRP A 10 9.54 -14.51 -17.81
C TRP A 10 10.82 -14.05 -17.12
N PHE A 11 12.00 -14.55 -17.55
CA PHE A 11 13.26 -14.07 -17.00
C PHE A 11 13.56 -12.61 -17.34
N LEU A 12 12.94 -12.07 -18.40
CA LEU A 12 13.07 -10.65 -18.74
C LEU A 12 12.32 -9.73 -17.77
N VAL A 13 11.35 -10.27 -17.01
CA VAL A 13 10.61 -9.53 -15.96
C VAL A 13 11.39 -9.49 -14.65
N LEU A 14 12.27 -10.47 -14.41
CA LEU A 14 13.01 -10.62 -13.16
C LEU A 14 13.79 -9.36 -12.74
N PRO A 15 14.49 -8.62 -13.63
CA PRO A 15 15.21 -7.40 -13.24
C PRO A 15 14.29 -6.32 -12.67
N VAL A 16 13.10 -6.12 -13.28
CA VAL A 16 12.12 -5.14 -12.81
C VAL A 16 11.53 -5.59 -11.48
N LEU A 17 11.21 -6.87 -11.33
CA LEU A 17 10.70 -7.41 -10.08
C LEU A 17 11.68 -7.20 -8.93
N ILE A 18 12.96 -7.47 -9.16
CA ILE A 18 14.02 -7.25 -8.17
C ILE A 18 14.09 -5.76 -7.79
N LEU A 19 14.12 -4.87 -8.78
CA LEU A 19 14.20 -3.43 -8.53
C LEU A 19 12.98 -2.92 -7.73
N VAL A 20 11.78 -3.35 -8.09
CA VAL A 20 10.54 -3.01 -7.36
C VAL A 20 10.57 -3.60 -5.95
N ALA A 21 11.07 -4.82 -5.77
CA ALA A 21 11.21 -5.42 -4.44
C ALA A 21 12.14 -4.56 -3.55
N PHE A 22 13.30 -4.16 -4.05
CA PHE A 22 14.20 -3.29 -3.28
C PHE A 22 13.59 -1.91 -2.98
N SER A 23 12.93 -1.29 -3.96
CA SER A 23 12.41 0.08 -3.83
C SER A 23 11.09 0.20 -3.08
N ALA A 24 10.25 -0.83 -3.07
CA ALA A 24 8.92 -0.80 -2.43
C ALA A 24 8.81 -1.75 -1.22
N VAL A 25 9.35 -2.96 -1.29
CA VAL A 25 9.18 -3.96 -0.22
C VAL A 25 10.02 -3.59 1.00
N ILE A 26 11.25 -3.11 0.83
CA ILE A 26 12.09 -2.70 1.97
C ILE A 26 11.43 -1.54 2.74
N PRO A 27 11.00 -0.44 2.11
CA PRO A 27 10.24 0.60 2.81
C PRO A 27 8.95 0.06 3.44
N LEU A 28 8.22 -0.81 2.76
CA LEU A 28 7.01 -1.40 3.33
C LEU A 28 7.30 -2.20 4.60
N MET A 29 8.38 -2.98 4.64
CA MET A 29 8.80 -3.69 5.85
C MET A 29 9.09 -2.72 7.00
N THR A 30 9.67 -1.54 6.74
CA THR A 30 9.89 -0.53 7.78
C THR A 30 8.57 0.05 8.30
N VAL A 31 7.59 0.31 7.44
CA VAL A 31 6.26 0.79 7.86
C VAL A 31 5.58 -0.25 8.74
N VAL A 32 5.61 -1.53 8.34
CA VAL A 32 5.05 -2.62 9.15
C VAL A 32 5.79 -2.74 10.49
N ASN A 33 7.12 -2.65 10.48
CA ASN A 33 7.92 -2.70 11.70
C ASN A 33 7.56 -1.55 12.67
N TYR A 34 7.39 -0.33 12.17
CA TYR A 34 6.98 0.81 12.99
C TYR A 34 5.52 0.73 13.45
N SER A 35 4.65 0.06 12.70
CA SER A 35 3.23 -0.07 13.10
C SER A 35 3.01 -0.88 14.39
N VAL A 36 3.97 -1.71 14.79
CA VAL A 36 3.91 -2.56 16.00
C VAL A 36 4.84 -2.08 17.12
N GLN A 37 5.51 -0.95 16.90
CA GLN A 37 6.42 -0.33 17.87
C GLN A 37 5.88 1.02 18.31
N ASP A 38 6.03 1.32 19.58
CA ASP A 38 5.85 2.66 20.11
C ASP A 38 7.20 3.38 20.20
N THR A 39 7.21 4.67 19.90
CA THR A 39 8.40 5.51 19.97
C THR A 39 8.27 6.52 21.08
N PHE A 40 9.12 6.36 22.10
CA PHE A 40 9.35 7.43 23.06
C PHE A 40 10.49 8.30 22.53
N GLY A 41 10.42 9.59 22.84
CA GLY A 41 11.44 10.56 22.43
C GLY A 41 12.86 10.03 22.67
N ASN A 42 13.82 10.50 21.87
CA ASN A 42 15.22 10.05 21.88
C ASN A 42 15.48 8.71 21.14
N ASN A 43 14.66 8.39 20.13
CA ASN A 43 14.88 7.26 19.21
C ASN A 43 14.86 5.88 19.90
N GLN A 44 14.10 5.75 20.98
CA GLN A 44 13.88 4.49 21.67
C GLN A 44 12.56 3.89 21.21
N PHE A 45 12.62 2.65 20.73
CA PHE A 45 11.47 1.91 20.24
C PHE A 45 11.14 0.77 21.19
N PHE A 46 9.87 0.67 21.56
CA PHE A 46 9.34 -0.36 22.44
C PHE A 46 8.29 -1.16 21.70
N TRP A 47 8.21 -2.46 21.96
CA TRP A 47 7.20 -3.31 21.33
C TRP A 47 5.82 -3.00 21.94
N ALA A 48 4.90 -2.49 21.12
CA ALA A 48 3.51 -2.19 21.48
C ALA A 48 2.50 -3.20 20.90
N GLY A 49 2.95 -4.07 19.99
CA GLY A 49 2.12 -5.12 19.43
C GLY A 49 0.95 -4.57 18.60
N LEU A 50 -0.28 -4.84 19.04
CA LEU A 50 -1.51 -4.46 18.32
C LEU A 50 -2.25 -3.27 18.93
N GLU A 51 -1.71 -2.66 19.98
CA GLU A 51 -2.37 -1.59 20.74
C GLU A 51 -2.80 -0.42 19.85
N TRP A 52 -1.88 0.09 19.01
CA TRP A 52 -2.19 1.17 18.06
C TRP A 52 -3.25 0.80 17.03
N PHE A 53 -3.30 -0.46 16.59
CA PHE A 53 -4.33 -0.91 15.66
C PHE A 53 -5.70 -0.92 16.34
N GLU A 54 -5.79 -1.42 17.57
CA GLU A 54 -7.03 -1.43 18.33
C GLU A 54 -7.53 0.00 18.60
N GLU A 55 -6.65 0.90 19.05
CA GLU A 55 -7.02 2.29 19.32
C GLU A 55 -7.49 3.02 18.05
N LEU A 56 -6.75 2.86 16.94
CA LEU A 56 -7.11 3.47 15.67
C LEU A 56 -8.45 2.95 15.14
N LEU A 57 -8.69 1.64 15.21
CA LEU A 57 -9.93 1.01 14.75
C LEU A 57 -11.16 1.42 15.56
N HIS A 58 -11.00 1.85 16.81
CA HIS A 58 -12.09 2.39 17.63
C HIS A 58 -12.22 3.91 17.53
N SER A 59 -11.34 4.58 16.79
CA SER A 59 -11.34 6.04 16.68
C SER A 59 -12.41 6.56 15.73
N GLU A 60 -13.35 7.36 16.24
CA GLU A 60 -14.35 8.08 15.42
C GLU A 60 -13.69 8.96 14.36
N ARG A 61 -12.56 9.60 14.69
CA ARG A 61 -11.80 10.44 13.77
C ARG A 61 -11.29 9.63 12.57
N LEU A 62 -10.84 8.38 12.79
CA LEU A 62 -10.42 7.50 11.71
C LEU A 62 -11.60 7.18 10.81
N HIS A 63 -12.73 6.76 11.38
CA HIS A 63 -13.94 6.42 10.62
C HIS A 63 -14.43 7.60 9.77
N ASP A 64 -14.47 8.80 10.34
CA ASP A 64 -14.85 10.02 9.64
C ASP A 64 -13.90 10.37 8.49
N ALA A 65 -12.59 10.22 8.71
CA ALA A 65 -11.58 10.49 7.68
C ALA A 65 -11.64 9.45 6.55
N LEU A 66 -11.79 8.16 6.89
CA LEU A 66 -11.93 7.07 5.93
C LEU A 66 -13.20 7.21 5.08
N GLY A 67 -14.33 7.54 5.71
CA GLY A 67 -15.59 7.78 5.01
C GLY A 67 -15.46 8.92 3.98
N ARG A 68 -14.86 10.05 4.38
CA ARG A 68 -14.57 11.16 3.45
C ARG A 68 -13.64 10.74 2.32
N GLN A 69 -12.56 10.00 2.61
CA GLN A 69 -11.61 9.53 1.60
C GLN A 69 -12.29 8.66 0.53
N ILE A 70 -13.14 7.73 0.96
CA ILE A 70 -13.87 6.84 0.05
C ILE A 70 -14.82 7.65 -0.82
N ILE A 71 -15.62 8.55 -0.23
CA ILE A 71 -16.56 9.39 -0.98
C ILE A 71 -15.83 10.26 -2.01
N PHE A 72 -14.75 10.93 -1.62
CA PHE A 72 -13.96 11.74 -2.54
C PHE A 72 -13.38 10.92 -3.69
N THR A 73 -12.81 9.75 -3.38
CA THR A 73 -12.24 8.85 -4.40
C THR A 73 -13.31 8.40 -5.39
N LEU A 74 -14.50 8.02 -4.89
CA LEU A 74 -15.62 7.61 -5.75
C LEU A 74 -16.14 8.73 -6.64
N ILE A 75 -16.27 9.95 -6.09
CA ILE A 75 -16.69 11.13 -6.86
C ILE A 75 -15.68 11.41 -7.98
N ILE A 76 -14.37 11.43 -7.67
CA ILE A 76 -13.32 11.68 -8.66
C ILE A 76 -13.35 10.61 -9.74
N LEU A 77 -13.38 9.32 -9.37
CA LEU A 77 -13.43 8.24 -10.35
C LEU A 77 -14.68 8.29 -11.23
N ALA A 78 -15.84 8.65 -10.66
CA ALA A 78 -17.08 8.81 -11.40
C ALA A 78 -17.04 9.95 -12.42
N ILE A 79 -16.13 10.92 -12.26
CA ILE A 79 -15.94 12.05 -13.18
C ILE A 79 -14.81 11.74 -14.18
N GLU A 80 -13.63 11.38 -13.67
CA GLU A 80 -12.41 11.18 -14.46
C GLU A 80 -12.51 9.98 -15.41
N VAL A 81 -13.14 8.88 -14.99
CA VAL A 81 -13.25 7.68 -15.86
C VAL A 81 -14.11 7.97 -17.09
N PRO A 82 -15.35 8.53 -16.97
CA PRO A 82 -16.11 8.92 -18.15
C PRO A 82 -15.38 9.96 -18.99
N LEU A 83 -14.84 11.01 -18.36
CA LEU A 83 -14.17 12.09 -19.09
C LEU A 83 -12.99 11.56 -19.92
N GLY A 84 -12.15 10.69 -19.35
CA GLY A 84 -11.01 10.08 -20.04
C GLY A 84 -11.37 9.01 -21.07
N VAL A 85 -12.62 8.55 -21.12
CA VAL A 85 -13.14 7.66 -22.19
C VAL A 85 -13.78 8.48 -23.32
N PHE A 86 -14.44 9.59 -22.98
CA PHE A 86 -15.15 10.43 -23.96
C PHE A 86 -14.21 11.37 -24.76
N ILE A 87 -13.08 11.78 -24.17
CA ILE A 87 -12.08 12.67 -24.79
C ILE A 87 -10.83 11.86 -25.12
#